data_AF-A0A939TUR5-F1
#
_entry.id   AF-A0A939TUR5-F1
#
_cell.length_a   1.000
_cell.length_b   1.000
_cell.length_c   1.000
_cell.angle_alpha   90.00
_cell.angle_beta   90.00
_cell.angle_gamma   90.00
#
_symmetry.space_group_name_H-M   'P 1'
#
loop_
_entity.id
_entity.type
_entity.pdbx_description
1 polymer ?
#
loop_
_entity_poly.entity_id
_entity_poly.type
_entity_poly.pdbx_seq_one_letter_code
_entity_poly.pdbx_strand_id
1 'polypeptide(L)'
;MYILLALIAAISIGIGIHYLVPRRATRGVVLAPAISGAAAAVVYAICTWSGLGEASPWTWLSTIVVSALLSWAGTEAISRHRAHHDAAEAKAAGIA
;
A
#
# COMPACT_ATOMS: atom_id res chain seq x y z
N MET A 1 23.09 -4.81 3.75
CA MET A 1 21.65 -4.89 4.08
C MET A 1 20.91 -3.79 3.32
N TYR A 2 20.45 -4.10 2.10
CA TYR A 2 19.73 -3.15 1.23
C TYR A 2 18.23 -3.12 1.46
N ILE A 3 17.70 -4.03 2.28
CA ILE A 3 16.27 -4.11 2.61
C ILE A 3 15.70 -2.79 3.13
N LEU A 4 16.42 -2.08 4.01
CA LEU A 4 15.96 -0.80 4.56
C LEU A 4 15.73 0.24 3.46
N LEU A 5 16.61 0.30 2.45
CA LEU A 5 16.49 1.23 1.34
C LEU A 5 15.28 0.88 0.45
N ALA A 6 15.06 -0.41 0.18
CA ALA A 6 13.90 -0.87 -0.57
C ALA A 6 12.58 -0.55 0.16
N LEU A 7 12.54 -0.73 1.48
CA LEU A 7 11.38 -0.37 2.32
C LEU A 7 11.13 1.15 2.32
N ILE A 8 12.17 1.97 2.50
CA ILE A 8 12.03 3.43 2.49
C ILE A 8 11.50 3.92 1.13
N ALA A 9 12.03 3.38 0.03
CA ALA A 9 11.56 3.71 -1.31
C ALA A 9 10.08 3.32 -1.50
N ALA A 10 9.70 2.10 -1.14
CA ALA A 10 8.32 1.63 -1.26
C ALA A 10 7.35 2.41 -0.35
N ILE A 11 7.75 2.73 0.88
CA ILE A 11 6.95 3.55 1.81
C ILE A 11 6.76 4.96 1.26
N SER A 12 7.82 5.56 0.69
CA SER A 12 7.73 6.89 0.04
C SER A 12 6.73 6.89 -1.10
N ILE A 13 6.70 5.82 -1.91
CA ILE A 13 5.67 5.62 -2.95
C ILE A 13 4.28 5.46 -2.31
N GLY A 14 4.16 4.71 -1.22
CA GLY A 14 2.90 4.56 -0.48
C GLY A 14 2.36 5.89 0.06
N ILE A 15 3.24 6.83 0.45
CA ILE A 15 2.86 8.20 0.79
C ILE A 15 2.32 8.92 -0.44
N GLY A 16 2.98 8.81 -1.59
CA GLY A 16 2.46 9.34 -2.86
C GLY A 16 1.06 8.80 -3.18
N ILE A 17 0.87 7.48 -3.05
CA ILE A 17 -0.42 6.80 -3.25
C ILE A 17 -1.48 7.34 -2.31
N HIS A 18 -1.15 7.62 -1.03
CA HIS A 18 -2.11 8.22 -0.09
C HIS A 18 -2.74 9.50 -0.64
N TYR A 19 -1.95 10.36 -1.29
CA TYR A 19 -2.41 11.63 -1.86
C TYR A 19 -3.06 11.49 -3.23
N LEU A 20 -2.66 10.50 -4.03
CA LEU A 20 -3.21 10.26 -5.37
C LEU A 20 -4.56 9.53 -5.36
N VAL A 21 -4.78 8.64 -4.39
CA VAL A 21 -6.00 7.83 -4.33
C VAL A 21 -7.18 8.67 -3.83
N PRO A 22 -8.35 8.63 -4.51
CA PRO A 22 -9.55 9.36 -4.08
C PRO A 22 -10.04 8.98 -2.68
N ARG A 23 -11.01 9.75 -2.15
CA ARG A 23 -11.62 9.50 -0.83
C ARG A 23 -10.61 9.49 0.31
N ARG A 24 -9.57 10.33 0.26
CA ARG A 24 -8.55 10.41 1.34
C ARG A 24 -9.14 10.72 2.71
N ALA A 25 -10.26 11.45 2.77
CA ALA A 25 -10.97 11.75 4.00
C ALA A 25 -11.56 10.49 4.67
N THR A 26 -11.73 9.40 3.91
CA THR A 26 -12.24 8.13 4.43
C THR A 26 -11.14 7.18 4.93
N ARG A 27 -9.96 7.68 5.28
CA ARG A 27 -8.88 6.83 5.84
C ARG A 27 -7.84 7.65 6.61
N GLY A 28 -7.07 6.98 7.46
CA GLY A 28 -5.90 7.57 8.10
C GLY A 28 -4.73 7.75 7.12
N VAL A 29 -3.83 8.70 7.43
CA VAL A 29 -2.64 9.01 6.61
C VAL A 29 -1.68 7.82 6.47
N VAL A 30 -1.64 6.93 7.47
CA VAL A 30 -0.72 5.80 7.53
C VAL A 30 -1.18 4.60 6.69
N LEU A 31 -2.44 4.52 6.26
CA LEU A 31 -2.99 3.30 5.62
C LEU A 31 -2.21 2.87 4.36
N ALA A 32 -2.08 3.76 3.37
CA ALA A 32 -1.38 3.43 2.13
C ALA A 32 0.13 3.18 2.32
N PRO A 33 0.86 4.01 3.11
CA PRO A 33 2.25 3.72 3.48
C PRO A 33 2.44 2.38 4.19
N ALA A 34 1.53 2.01 5.10
CA ALA A 34 1.61 0.74 5.84
C ALA A 34 1.41 -0.47 4.93
N ILE A 35 0.42 -0.43 4.02
CA ILE A 35 0.22 -1.50 3.03
C ILE A 35 1.46 -1.64 2.15
N SER A 36 2.02 -0.52 1.68
CA SER A 36 3.22 -0.52 0.84
C SER A 36 4.43 -1.10 1.58
N GLY A 37 4.70 -0.64 2.81
CA GLY A 37 5.82 -1.13 3.61
C GLY A 37 5.72 -2.60 3.97
N ALA A 38 4.52 -3.08 4.35
CA ALA A 38 4.28 -4.49 4.63
C ALA A 38 4.47 -5.36 3.39
N ALA A 39 3.90 -4.95 2.25
CA ALA A 39 4.11 -5.62 0.97
C ALA A 39 5.59 -5.66 0.58
N ALA A 40 6.31 -4.55 0.76
CA ALA A 40 7.72 -4.46 0.40
C ALA A 40 8.58 -5.42 1.23
N ALA A 41 8.34 -5.49 2.54
CA ALA A 41 9.02 -6.42 3.42
C ALA A 41 8.80 -7.87 3.00
N VAL A 42 7.55 -8.26 2.72
CA VAL A 42 7.21 -9.62 2.28
C VAL A 42 7.83 -9.95 0.93
N VAL A 43 7.67 -9.09 -0.07
CA VAL A 43 8.19 -9.33 -1.43
C VAL A 43 9.72 -9.37 -1.44
N TYR A 44 10.38 -8.45 -0.75
CA TYR A 44 11.84 -8.44 -0.65
C TYR A 44 12.36 -9.70 0.02
N ALA A 45 11.74 -10.14 1.13
CA ALA A 45 12.10 -11.38 1.81
C ALA A 45 11.96 -12.58 0.87
N ILE A 46 10.84 -12.70 0.16
CA ILE A 46 10.61 -13.77 -0.83
C ILE A 46 11.69 -13.78 -1.92
N CYS A 47 12.03 -12.62 -2.50
CA CYS A 47 13.10 -12.51 -3.48
C CYS A 47 14.44 -12.99 -2.91
N THR A 48 14.83 -12.49 -1.74
CA THR A 48 16.13 -12.87 -1.14
C THR A 48 16.21 -14.34 -0.71
N TRP A 49 15.13 -14.90 -0.18
CA TRP A 49 15.08 -16.31 0.23
C TRP A 49 14.97 -17.27 -0.95
N SER A 50 14.44 -16.82 -2.09
CA SER A 50 14.48 -17.58 -3.35
C SER A 50 15.82 -17.50 -4.07
N GLY A 51 16.82 -16.82 -3.50
CA GLY A 51 18.18 -16.72 -4.04
C GLY A 51 18.44 -15.51 -4.94
N LEU A 52 17.46 -14.61 -5.13
CA LEU A 52 17.75 -13.33 -5.76
C LEU A 52 18.56 -12.46 -4.80
N GLY A 53 19.80 -12.12 -5.17
CA GLY A 53 20.66 -11.31 -4.31
C GLY A 53 20.07 -9.93 -3.98
N GLU A 54 20.50 -9.34 -2.86
CA GLU A 54 20.08 -8.00 -2.42
C GLU A 54 20.40 -6.90 -3.46
N ALA A 55 21.50 -7.07 -4.21
CA ALA A 55 21.93 -6.15 -5.25
C ALA A 55 21.24 -6.40 -6.61
N SER A 56 20.42 -7.46 -6.72
CA SER A 56 19.77 -7.82 -7.98
C SER A 56 18.75 -6.75 -8.38
N PRO A 57 18.82 -6.20 -9.61
CA PRO A 57 17.80 -5.26 -10.11
C PRO A 57 16.38 -5.85 -10.06
N TRP A 58 16.25 -7.18 -10.18
CA TRP A 58 14.96 -7.86 -10.11
C TRP A 58 14.35 -7.87 -8.73
N THR A 59 15.16 -7.95 -7.66
CA THR A 59 14.68 -7.82 -6.28
C THR A 59 14.09 -6.43 -6.08
N TRP A 60 14.81 -5.39 -6.50
CA TRP A 60 14.36 -4.01 -6.41
C TRP A 60 13.10 -3.74 -7.22
N LEU A 61 13.08 -4.16 -8.49
CA LEU A 61 11.94 -3.96 -9.37
C LEU A 61 10.69 -4.66 -8.82
N SER A 62 10.81 -5.92 -8.42
CA SER A 62 9.69 -6.69 -7.87
C SER A 62 9.15 -6.07 -6.59
N THR A 63 10.04 -5.73 -5.65
CA THR A 63 9.64 -5.08 -4.39
C THR A 63 8.91 -3.77 -4.63
N ILE A 64 9.44 -2.88 -5.48
CA ILE A 64 8.82 -1.57 -5.72
C ILE A 64 7.48 -1.72 -6.45
N VAL A 65 7.45 -2.46 -7.56
CA VAL A 65 6.25 -2.57 -8.41
C VAL A 65 5.13 -3.28 -7.68
N VAL A 66 5.39 -4.43 -7.06
CA VAL A 66 4.35 -5.20 -6.37
C VAL A 66 3.80 -4.43 -5.18
N SER A 67 4.65 -3.75 -4.40
CA SER A 67 4.20 -2.98 -3.24
C SER A 67 3.38 -1.76 -3.64
N ALA A 68 3.76 -1.06 -4.71
CA ALA A 68 2.98 0.05 -5.25
C ALA A 68 1.59 -0.41 -5.73
N LEU A 69 1.53 -1.53 -6.46
CA LEU A 69 0.26 -2.10 -6.94
C LEU A 69 -0.64 -2.54 -5.79
N LEU A 70 -0.10 -3.24 -4.79
CA LEU A 70 -0.85 -3.69 -3.61
C LEU A 70 -1.32 -2.51 -2.75
N SER A 71 -0.46 -1.50 -2.55
CA SER A 71 -0.82 -0.29 -1.82
C SER A 71 -1.95 0.46 -2.53
N TRP A 72 -1.86 0.64 -3.85
CA TRP A 72 -2.90 1.30 -4.63
C TRP A 72 -4.22 0.51 -4.59
N ALA A 73 -4.19 -0.78 -4.95
CA ALA A 73 -5.38 -1.62 -5.01
C ALA A 73 -6.04 -1.77 -3.63
N GLY A 74 -5.25 -2.04 -2.58
CA GLY A 74 -5.73 -2.20 -1.22
C GLY A 74 -6.33 -0.90 -0.67
N THR A 75 -5.65 0.24 -0.86
CA THR A 75 -6.15 1.54 -0.41
C THR A 75 -7.44 1.90 -1.12
N GLU A 76 -7.51 1.69 -2.43
CA GLU A 76 -8.70 1.97 -3.23
C GLU A 76 -9.89 1.11 -2.80
N ALA A 77 -9.69 -0.20 -2.66
CA ALA A 77 -10.72 -1.14 -2.23
C ALA A 77 -11.28 -0.80 -0.84
N ILE A 78 -10.40 -0.58 0.14
CA ILE A 78 -10.79 -0.21 1.51
C ILE A 78 -11.56 1.12 1.52
N SER A 79 -11.06 2.12 0.78
CA SER A 79 -11.69 3.45 0.77
C SER A 79 -13.07 3.43 0.12
N ARG A 80 -13.26 2.62 -0.94
CA ARG A 80 -14.58 2.41 -1.56
C ARG A 80 -15.53 1.70 -0.61
N HIS A 81 -15.09 0.60 -0.01
CA HIS A 81 -15.91 -0.18 0.92
C HIS A 81 -16.37 0.70 2.08
N ARG A 82 -15.47 1.49 2.68
CA ARG A 82 -15.82 2.40 3.77
C ARG A 82 -16.85 3.45 3.35
N ALA A 83 -16.67 4.08 2.19
CA ALA A 83 -17.63 5.06 1.70
C ALA A 83 -19.04 4.46 1.47
N HIS A 84 -19.13 3.21 1.01
CA HIS A 84 -20.42 2.52 0.84
C HIS A 84 -21.09 2.19 2.17
N HIS A 85 -20.31 1.72 3.16
CA HIS A 85 -20.82 1.46 4.51
C HIS A 85 -21.29 2.75 5.19
N ASP A 86 -20.48 3.81 5.16
CA ASP A 86 -20.82 5.11 5.75
C ASP A 86 -22.14 5.66 5.13
N ALA A 87 -22.34 5.50 3.81
CA ALA A 87 -23.58 5.92 3.14
C ALA A 87 -24.80 5.06 3.52
N ALA A 88 -24.61 3.74 3.69
CA ALA A 88 -25.67 2.84 4.11
C ALA A 88 -26.12 3.12 5.55
N GLU A 89 -25.16 3.38 6.45
CA GLU A 89 -25.43 3.77 7.84
C GLU A 89 -26.15 5.12 7.92
N ALA A 90 -25.71 6.12 7.15
CA ALA A 90 -26.37 7.43 7.11
C ALA A 90 -27.84 7.33 6.66
N LYS A 91 -28.12 6.47 5.67
CA LYS A 91 -29.49 6.18 5.23
C LYS A 91 -30.31 5.46 6.31
N ALA A 92 -29.73 4.48 7.00
CA ALA A 92 -30.40 3.75 8.08
C ALA A 92 -30.72 4.67 9.28
N ALA A 93 -29.87 5.66 9.55
CA ALA A 93 -30.08 6.67 10.58
C ALA A 93 -31.01 7.82 10.17
N GLY A 94 -31.44 7.89 8.90
CA GLY A 94 -32.34 8.94 8.41
C GLY A 94 -31.69 10.32 8.28
N ILE A 95 -30.36 10.38 8.17
CA ILE A 95 -29.57 11.62 8.07
C ILE A 95 -28.93 11.81 6.68
N ALA A 96 -29.35 11.01 5.69
CA ALA A 96 -28.91 11.04 4.30
C ALA A 96 -30.03 11.52 3.37
#